data_AF-A0A7Y2K2F8-F1
#
_entry.id   AF-A0A7Y2K2F8-F1
#
_cell.length_a   1.000
_cell.length_b   1.000
_cell.length_c   1.000
_cell.angle_alpha   90.00
_cell.angle_beta   90.00
_cell.angle_gamma   90.00
#
_symmetry.space_group_name_H-M   'P 1'
#
loop_
_entity.id
_entity.type
_entity.pdbx_description
1 polymer ?
#
loop_
_entity_poly.entity_id
_entity_poly.type
_entity_poly.pdbx_seq_one_letter_code
_entity_poly.pdbx_strand_id
1 'polypeptide(L)'
;MYIKLTGGAMLALAFAGAPQALAKGPANTANEAATARHYASLVAGEPKTAELTLFFTQMPKGGDLHHHYSGSVYAEQYVDFLDKQGYCLNKQTYRIETKKEVIDAERAKPAEQRNCLSTAEVHADDFTYRELLQRWSNKDFNNHGAMQPPPDRLFFQTFGFFGPVSNANFREGLQELKKRAIEENVGYIETMFKMSPFVVNKDFDLLAWQNANDDKAFDAQMGAWLAVLEQDEAFGKSTEDFVTKIHESAEGIDDERFTMRYQTYVLRLLNPSQVFSSMVSGFKAAKMSDKIVGVNIVGQESTMVSMRDYSLHMKMFRFLKARYPDVKVAMHAGELALGDVPPEGLKFHIDQALVIAGADRIGHGIDLAHESNAPAIMAKMRKDDIPVEINLTSNSFINGIEGANHPVTLYRKYGVPYVISTDDAGVTRHTLSNEYVLFASRYKPGYAEMKKASYNSIRYAFLPVAEKQRLTRQLDARFAAFEARIAGLVKTQAGVK
;
A
#
# COMPACT_ATOMS: atom_id res chain seq x y z
N MET A 1 6.11 -78.54 -15.68
CA MET A 1 6.97 -78.90 -14.54
C MET A 1 7.48 -77.60 -13.94
N TYR A 2 7.07 -77.32 -12.70
CA TYR A 2 7.50 -76.26 -11.77
C TYR A 2 7.41 -74.75 -12.14
N ILE A 3 6.60 -74.10 -11.29
CA ILE A 3 6.38 -72.69 -10.98
C ILE A 3 7.67 -71.87 -10.75
N LYS A 4 7.66 -70.60 -11.16
CA LYS A 4 8.17 -69.47 -10.34
C LYS A 4 7.52 -68.13 -10.71
N LEU A 5 6.90 -67.51 -9.70
CA LEU A 5 6.44 -66.12 -9.65
C LEU A 5 7.61 -65.13 -9.60
N THR A 6 7.32 -63.87 -9.98
CA THR A 6 7.74 -62.54 -9.42
C THR A 6 8.04 -61.56 -10.56
N GLY A 7 7.64 -60.30 -10.57
CA GLY A 7 6.93 -59.46 -9.60
C GLY A 7 6.47 -58.16 -10.27
N GLY A 8 5.35 -57.61 -9.82
CA GLY A 8 4.84 -56.30 -10.23
C GLY A 8 5.53 -55.19 -9.43
N ALA A 9 6.02 -54.17 -10.14
CA ALA A 9 6.53 -52.94 -9.53
C ALA A 9 5.34 -52.04 -9.17
N MET A 10 5.06 -51.89 -7.87
CA MET A 10 4.19 -50.84 -7.36
C MET A 10 4.93 -49.50 -7.38
N LEU A 11 4.39 -48.54 -8.12
CA LEU A 11 4.73 -47.12 -8.01
C LEU A 11 4.31 -46.62 -6.62
N ALA A 12 5.28 -46.24 -5.79
CA ALA A 12 5.03 -45.53 -4.55
C ALA A 12 4.72 -44.05 -4.83
N LEU A 13 3.45 -43.66 -4.69
CA LEU A 13 3.01 -42.27 -4.62
C LEU A 13 3.44 -41.69 -3.27
N ALA A 14 4.45 -40.83 -3.26
CA ALA A 14 4.82 -40.03 -2.10
C ALA A 14 3.82 -38.88 -1.93
N PHE A 15 2.87 -39.03 -1.00
CA PHE A 15 2.09 -37.91 -0.49
C PHE A 15 2.98 -37.04 0.41
N ALA A 16 3.33 -35.86 -0.08
CA ALA A 16 3.92 -34.81 0.75
C ALA A 16 2.84 -34.29 1.72
N GLY A 17 2.97 -34.64 3.00
CA GLY A 17 2.10 -34.18 4.07
C GLY A 17 2.25 -32.67 4.31
N ALA A 18 1.12 -31.99 4.42
CA ALA A 18 1.03 -30.60 4.88
C ALA A 18 1.62 -30.45 6.30
N PRO A 19 2.19 -29.29 6.66
CA PRO A 19 2.73 -29.08 8.00
C PRO A 19 1.59 -29.13 9.03
N GLN A 20 1.77 -29.94 10.07
CA GLN A 20 0.88 -29.99 11.23
C GLN A 20 0.75 -28.59 11.85
N ALA A 21 -0.47 -28.07 11.84
CA ALA A 21 -0.83 -26.95 12.70
C ALA A 21 -0.60 -27.37 14.16
N LEU A 22 0.25 -26.64 14.88
CA LEU A 22 0.40 -26.78 16.32
C LEU A 22 -1.00 -26.66 16.96
N ALA A 23 -1.50 -27.75 17.54
CA ALA A 23 -2.78 -27.75 18.23
C ALA A 23 -2.77 -26.69 19.35
N LYS A 24 -3.65 -25.70 19.26
CA LYS A 24 -3.78 -24.64 20.28
C LYS A 24 -4.25 -25.29 21.60
N GLY A 25 -3.48 -25.12 22.68
CA GLY A 25 -3.83 -25.68 23.99
C GLY A 25 -5.09 -25.06 24.62
N PRO A 26 -5.70 -25.70 25.64
CA PRO A 26 -6.99 -25.29 26.22
C PRO A 26 -7.01 -23.88 26.85
N ALA A 27 -5.88 -23.42 27.39
CA ALA A 27 -5.78 -22.07 27.96
C ALA A 27 -5.81 -20.97 26.89
N ASN A 28 -5.23 -21.22 25.71
CA ASN A 28 -5.25 -20.28 24.59
C ASN A 28 -6.69 -20.11 24.06
N THR A 29 -7.47 -21.19 24.03
CA THR A 29 -8.88 -21.13 23.61
C THR A 29 -9.76 -20.36 24.60
N ALA A 30 -9.45 -20.41 25.91
CA ALA A 30 -10.19 -19.67 26.93
C ALA A 30 -9.91 -18.15 26.90
N ASN A 31 -8.64 -17.77 26.70
CA ASN A 31 -8.24 -16.36 26.58
C ASN A 31 -8.81 -15.70 25.32
N GLU A 32 -8.78 -16.41 24.18
CA GLU A 32 -9.40 -15.96 22.93
C GLU A 32 -10.92 -15.73 23.13
N ALA A 33 -11.63 -16.65 23.79
CA ALA A 33 -13.05 -16.49 24.07
C ALA A 33 -13.36 -15.31 25.01
N ALA A 34 -12.52 -15.07 26.03
CA ALA A 34 -12.67 -13.92 26.92
C ALA A 34 -12.44 -12.59 26.18
N THR A 35 -11.40 -12.55 25.33
CA THR A 35 -11.09 -11.40 24.47
C THR A 35 -12.23 -11.13 23.49
N ALA A 36 -12.79 -12.17 22.88
CA ALA A 36 -13.93 -12.06 21.96
C ALA A 36 -15.17 -11.46 22.65
N ARG A 37 -15.48 -11.87 23.89
CA ARG A 37 -16.59 -11.29 24.67
C ARG A 37 -16.34 -9.83 25.04
N HIS A 38 -15.11 -9.50 25.44
CA HIS A 38 -14.75 -8.11 25.74
C HIS A 38 -14.88 -7.24 24.48
N TYR A 39 -14.29 -7.64 23.37
CA TYR A 39 -14.41 -6.95 22.09
C TYR A 39 -15.88 -6.78 21.67
N ALA A 40 -16.71 -7.83 21.79
CA ALA A 40 -18.13 -7.74 21.49
C ALA A 40 -18.84 -6.65 22.32
N SER A 41 -18.44 -6.46 23.59
CA SER A 41 -18.97 -5.38 24.44
C SER A 41 -18.52 -3.97 24.02
N LEU A 42 -17.42 -3.84 23.27
CA LEU A 42 -16.93 -2.57 22.75
C LEU A 42 -17.68 -2.13 21.47
N VAL A 43 -18.19 -3.09 20.70
CA VAL A 43 -18.91 -2.84 19.43
C VAL A 43 -20.44 -2.93 19.56
N ALA A 44 -20.95 -3.44 20.68
CA ALA A 44 -22.38 -3.57 20.93
C ALA A 44 -23.05 -2.19 21.06
N GLY A 45 -24.21 -2.01 20.42
CA GLY A 45 -24.92 -0.73 20.40
C GLY A 45 -24.12 0.34 19.65
N GLU A 46 -23.95 1.49 20.28
CA GLU A 46 -23.04 2.55 19.83
C GLU A 46 -21.58 2.15 20.13
N PRO A 47 -20.70 2.05 19.11
CA PRO A 47 -19.32 1.63 19.31
C PRO A 47 -18.56 2.55 20.27
N LYS A 48 -17.84 1.95 21.23
CA LYS A 48 -17.05 2.67 22.22
C LYS A 48 -15.68 3.04 21.66
N THR A 49 -15.63 4.04 20.78
CA THR A 49 -14.43 4.36 19.97
C THR A 49 -13.15 4.55 20.79
N ALA A 50 -13.18 5.23 21.94
CA ALA A 50 -11.99 5.39 22.77
C ALA A 50 -11.45 4.05 23.32
N GLU A 51 -12.34 3.16 23.76
CA GLU A 51 -11.97 1.81 24.22
C GLU A 51 -11.51 0.94 23.05
N LEU A 52 -12.13 1.07 21.86
CA LEU A 52 -11.68 0.41 20.64
C LEU A 52 -10.28 0.86 20.23
N THR A 53 -9.97 2.16 20.31
CA THR A 53 -8.63 2.69 20.03
C THR A 53 -7.60 2.07 20.98
N LEU A 54 -7.89 2.01 22.28
CA LEU A 54 -7.01 1.35 23.25
C LEU A 54 -6.82 -0.15 22.94
N PHE A 55 -7.90 -0.84 22.54
CA PHE A 55 -7.86 -2.25 22.17
C PHE A 55 -7.00 -2.49 20.93
N PHE A 56 -7.23 -1.74 19.86
CA PHE A 56 -6.55 -1.93 18.58
C PHE A 56 -5.12 -1.42 18.56
N THR A 57 -4.77 -0.41 19.36
CA THR A 57 -3.37 -0.01 19.56
C THR A 57 -2.53 -1.18 20.10
N GLN A 58 -3.12 -2.01 20.97
CA GLN A 58 -2.46 -3.17 21.56
C GLN A 58 -2.57 -4.45 20.71
N MET A 59 -3.61 -4.56 19.88
CA MET A 59 -3.86 -5.76 19.07
C MET A 59 -2.74 -5.96 18.02
N PRO A 60 -2.18 -7.18 17.88
CA PRO A 60 -1.28 -7.51 16.79
C PRO A 60 -1.99 -7.44 15.44
N LYS A 61 -1.48 -6.63 14.52
CA LYS A 61 -2.15 -6.38 13.21
C LYS A 61 -1.50 -7.12 12.04
N GLY A 62 -0.44 -7.88 12.28
CA GLY A 62 0.30 -8.57 11.23
C GLY A 62 1.15 -7.57 10.46
N GLY A 63 0.67 -7.15 9.29
CA GLY A 63 1.32 -6.19 8.42
C GLY A 63 0.38 -5.22 7.71
N ASP A 64 0.99 -4.24 7.04
CA ASP A 64 0.34 -3.25 6.20
C ASP A 64 0.78 -3.46 4.74
N LEU A 65 -0.16 -3.71 3.83
CA LEU A 65 0.14 -4.15 2.46
C LEU A 65 -0.12 -3.11 1.38
N HIS A 66 -0.88 -2.07 1.72
CA HIS A 66 -1.16 -0.94 0.85
C HIS A 66 -0.72 0.32 1.58
N HIS A 67 0.54 0.66 1.36
CA HIS A 67 1.25 1.69 2.11
C HIS A 67 2.19 2.41 1.15
N HIS A 68 2.12 3.74 1.05
CA HIS A 68 3.04 4.53 0.22
C HIS A 68 4.09 5.19 1.09
N TYR A 69 5.37 4.98 0.79
CA TYR A 69 6.45 5.57 1.57
C TYR A 69 6.31 7.09 1.68
N SER A 70 6.07 7.76 0.55
CA SER A 70 6.11 9.22 0.51
C SER A 70 4.96 9.89 1.26
N GLY A 71 3.76 9.32 1.30
CA GLY A 71 2.66 9.93 2.05
C GLY A 71 2.39 9.28 3.41
N SER A 72 3.12 8.23 3.80
CA SER A 72 3.10 7.71 5.17
C SER A 72 4.11 8.39 6.11
N VAL A 73 5.18 8.99 5.58
CA VAL A 73 6.02 9.88 6.39
C VAL A 73 5.25 11.19 6.65
N TYR A 74 5.15 11.57 7.92
CA TYR A 74 4.40 12.75 8.34
C TYR A 74 5.13 14.05 7.96
N ALA A 75 4.36 15.10 7.70
CA ALA A 75 4.89 16.41 7.28
C ALA A 75 5.94 16.96 8.24
N GLU A 76 5.74 16.76 9.55
CA GLU A 76 6.68 17.15 10.60
C GLU A 76 8.09 16.57 10.38
N GLN A 77 8.19 15.29 10.03
CA GLN A 77 9.47 14.64 9.76
C GLN A 77 10.14 15.18 8.49
N TYR A 78 9.37 15.58 7.48
CA TYR A 78 9.94 16.20 6.30
C TYR A 78 10.53 17.59 6.58
N VAL A 79 9.97 18.34 7.53
CA VAL A 79 10.55 19.61 7.98
C VAL A 79 11.92 19.38 8.62
N ASP A 80 12.10 18.29 9.38
CA ASP A 80 13.39 17.93 9.99
C ASP A 80 14.47 17.52 8.96
N PHE A 81 14.07 17.24 7.72
CA PHE A 81 14.98 16.85 6.64
C PHE A 81 15.49 18.03 5.80
N LEU A 82 14.92 19.24 5.95
CA LEU A 82 15.30 20.41 5.15
C LEU A 82 16.79 20.72 5.30
N ASP A 83 17.24 20.90 6.54
CA ASP A 83 18.60 21.33 6.83
C ASP A 83 19.65 20.26 6.46
N LYS A 84 19.29 18.97 6.55
CA LYS A 84 20.17 17.85 6.14
C LYS A 84 20.54 17.92 4.65
N GLN A 85 19.61 18.39 3.82
CA GLN A 85 19.81 18.54 2.38
C GLN A 85 20.29 19.94 1.99
N GLY A 86 20.50 20.81 2.99
CA GLY A 86 20.83 22.22 2.76
C GLY A 86 19.67 23.02 2.15
N TYR A 87 18.45 22.49 2.18
CA TYR A 87 17.24 23.12 1.63
C TYR A 87 16.59 24.08 2.62
N CYS A 88 15.57 24.81 2.17
CA CYS A 88 14.71 25.62 3.04
C CYS A 88 13.27 25.67 2.53
N LEU A 89 12.34 25.98 3.43
CA LEU A 89 10.93 26.16 3.10
C LEU A 89 10.70 27.58 2.60
N ASN A 90 10.18 27.75 1.39
CA ASN A 90 9.68 29.04 0.94
C ASN A 90 8.31 29.33 1.59
N LYS A 91 8.23 30.28 2.52
CA LYS A 91 7.01 30.58 3.31
C LYS A 91 5.87 31.25 2.52
N GLN A 92 6.10 31.63 1.25
CA GLN A 92 5.05 32.17 0.37
C GLN A 92 4.36 31.05 -0.40
N THR A 93 5.16 30.11 -0.92
CA THR A 93 4.66 29.01 -1.75
C THR A 93 4.41 27.73 -0.96
N TYR A 94 5.02 27.61 0.22
CA TYR A 94 5.10 26.40 1.05
C TYR A 94 5.77 25.22 0.35
N ARG A 95 6.57 25.50 -0.68
CA ARG A 95 7.40 24.53 -1.39
C ARG A 95 8.83 24.60 -0.89
N ILE A 96 9.55 23.51 -1.09
CA ILE A 96 10.96 23.41 -0.76
C ILE A 96 11.78 24.06 -1.88
N GLU A 97 12.64 25.01 -1.51
CA GLU A 97 13.66 25.55 -2.41
C GLU A 97 14.90 24.65 -2.37
N THR A 98 15.41 24.32 -3.56
CA THR A 98 16.56 23.41 -3.73
C THR A 98 17.74 24.07 -4.44
N LYS A 99 17.55 25.27 -5.01
CA LYS A 99 18.62 26.00 -5.70
C LYS A 99 19.52 26.68 -4.69
N LYS A 100 20.76 26.19 -4.58
CA LYS A 100 21.76 26.67 -3.63
C LYS A 100 21.93 28.19 -3.66
N GLU A 101 21.95 28.79 -4.83
CA GLU A 101 22.17 30.24 -5.00
C GLU A 101 21.02 31.07 -4.41
N VAL A 102 19.78 30.57 -4.54
CA VAL A 102 18.59 31.21 -3.96
C VAL A 102 18.64 31.10 -2.44
N ILE A 103 18.99 29.92 -1.93
CA ILE A 103 19.08 29.63 -0.50
C ILE A 103 20.16 30.49 0.16
N ASP A 104 21.35 30.55 -0.43
CA ASP A 104 22.47 31.34 0.11
C ASP A 104 22.14 32.84 0.11
N ALA A 105 21.47 33.34 -0.93
CA ALA A 105 21.00 34.72 -1.01
C ALA A 105 19.93 35.04 0.05
N GLU A 106 19.02 34.11 0.35
CA GLU A 106 18.04 34.25 1.42
C GLU A 106 18.71 34.21 2.80
N ARG A 107 19.64 33.29 3.02
CA ARG A 107 20.38 33.16 4.30
C ARG A 107 21.23 34.39 4.61
N ALA A 108 21.68 35.13 3.60
CA ALA A 108 22.41 36.39 3.78
C ALA A 108 21.53 37.55 4.28
N LYS A 109 20.20 37.44 4.19
CA LYS A 109 19.27 38.46 4.72
C LYS A 109 19.12 38.35 6.25
N PRO A 110 18.76 39.45 6.93
CA PRO A 110 18.27 39.39 8.31
C PRO A 110 17.10 38.40 8.43
N ALA A 111 17.02 37.67 9.55
CA ALA A 111 16.07 36.56 9.72
C ALA A 111 14.61 36.97 9.45
N GLU A 112 14.22 38.16 9.92
CA GLU A 112 12.89 38.73 9.74
C GLU A 112 12.53 39.03 8.27
N GLN A 113 13.52 39.13 7.38
CA GLN A 113 13.35 39.41 5.96
C GLN A 113 13.42 38.15 5.07
N ARG A 114 13.72 36.99 5.67
CA ARG A 114 13.84 35.73 4.92
C ARG A 114 12.48 35.21 4.50
N ASN A 115 12.38 34.81 3.24
CA ASN A 115 11.26 34.04 2.70
C ASN A 115 11.58 32.54 2.66
N CYS A 116 12.86 32.16 2.72
CA CYS A 116 13.28 30.77 2.78
C CYS A 116 13.77 30.42 4.20
N LEU A 117 13.01 29.58 4.88
CA LEU A 117 13.17 29.26 6.30
C LEU A 117 13.88 27.92 6.49
N SER A 118 14.87 27.89 7.37
CA SER A 118 15.47 26.65 7.92
C SER A 118 14.47 25.88 8.77
N THR A 119 14.79 24.63 9.12
CA THR A 119 13.97 23.81 10.04
C THR A 119 13.65 24.56 11.33
N ALA A 120 14.65 25.20 11.96
CA ALA A 120 14.47 25.93 13.21
C ALA A 120 13.55 27.16 13.05
N GLU A 121 13.66 27.89 11.94
CA GLU A 121 12.81 29.05 11.66
C GLU A 121 11.37 28.65 11.37
N VAL A 122 11.14 27.52 10.68
CA VAL A 122 9.80 26.97 10.47
C VAL A 122 9.14 26.63 11.82
N HIS A 123 9.85 25.92 12.71
CA HIS A 123 9.32 25.56 14.03
C HIS A 123 9.09 26.76 14.96
N ALA A 124 9.83 27.86 14.77
CA ALA A 124 9.68 29.08 15.56
C ALA A 124 8.50 29.98 15.09
N ASP A 125 8.02 29.81 13.86
CA ASP A 125 6.90 30.56 13.28
C ASP A 125 5.63 29.70 13.28
N ASP A 126 4.80 29.84 14.32
CA ASP A 126 3.55 29.08 14.47
C ASP A 126 2.60 29.21 13.27
N PHE A 127 2.52 30.40 12.67
CA PHE A 127 1.66 30.62 11.50
C PHE A 127 2.16 29.81 10.31
N THR A 128 3.45 29.95 9.98
CA THR A 128 4.05 29.21 8.85
C THR A 128 4.01 27.71 9.10
N TYR A 129 4.28 27.25 10.33
CA TYR A 129 4.23 25.84 10.68
C TYR A 129 2.83 25.24 10.52
N ARG A 130 1.79 25.90 11.04
CA ARG A 130 0.41 25.41 10.92
C ARG A 130 -0.07 25.40 9.47
N GLU A 131 0.22 26.44 8.69
CA GLU A 131 -0.14 26.50 7.27
C GLU A 131 0.61 25.42 6.46
N LEU A 132 1.87 25.14 6.79
CA LEU A 132 2.61 24.02 6.19
C LEU A 132 1.90 22.69 6.43
N LEU A 133 1.49 22.41 7.68
CA LEU A 133 0.81 21.15 7.98
C LEU A 133 -0.53 21.02 7.24
N GLN A 134 -1.27 22.11 7.03
CA GLN A 134 -2.53 22.10 6.28
C GLN A 134 -2.33 21.90 4.76
N ARG A 135 -1.15 22.24 4.23
CA ARG A 135 -0.82 22.05 2.80
C ARG A 135 -0.12 20.72 2.51
N TRP A 136 0.69 20.24 3.45
CA TRP A 136 1.47 19.01 3.33
C TRP A 136 0.71 17.78 3.83
N SER A 137 -0.47 17.98 4.44
CA SER A 137 -1.38 16.94 4.91
C SER A 137 -2.82 17.46 4.90
N ASN A 138 -3.78 16.64 5.29
CA ASN A 138 -5.19 17.04 5.46
C ASN A 138 -5.49 17.63 6.86
N LYS A 139 -4.48 18.16 7.55
CA LYS A 139 -4.67 18.72 8.90
C LYS A 139 -5.75 19.79 8.88
N ASP A 140 -6.68 19.70 9.83
CA ASP A 140 -7.78 20.66 10.06
C ASP A 140 -8.78 20.84 8.89
N PHE A 141 -8.71 20.00 7.84
CA PHE A 141 -9.54 20.14 6.63
C PHE A 141 -11.06 20.19 6.91
N ASN A 142 -11.53 19.31 7.81
CA ASN A 142 -12.97 19.17 8.11
C ASN A 142 -13.50 20.09 9.22
N ASN A 143 -12.61 20.75 10.00
CA ASN A 143 -13.02 21.49 11.19
C ASN A 143 -12.69 22.99 11.14
N HIS A 144 -11.95 23.46 10.13
CA HIS A 144 -11.68 24.88 9.89
C HIS A 144 -11.60 25.16 8.38
N GLY A 145 -12.41 26.10 7.86
CA GLY A 145 -12.22 26.64 6.50
C GLY A 145 -13.50 27.16 5.85
N ALA A 146 -13.49 28.44 5.44
CA ALA A 146 -14.56 29.02 4.62
C ALA A 146 -14.44 28.63 3.13
N MET A 147 -13.26 28.20 2.68
CA MET A 147 -12.98 27.68 1.33
C MET A 147 -11.87 26.63 1.40
N GLN A 148 -12.20 25.36 1.14
CA GLN A 148 -11.24 24.27 1.00
C GLN A 148 -11.21 23.81 -0.47
N PRO A 149 -10.05 23.43 -1.03
CA PRO A 149 -10.03 22.75 -2.33
C PRO A 149 -10.78 21.41 -2.24
N PRO A 150 -11.20 20.83 -3.38
CA PRO A 150 -11.70 19.47 -3.42
C PRO A 150 -10.73 18.50 -2.71
N PRO A 151 -11.23 17.49 -1.95
CA PRO A 151 -10.36 16.62 -1.14
C PRO A 151 -9.31 15.86 -1.94
N ASP A 152 -9.68 15.31 -3.10
CA ASP A 152 -8.77 14.64 -4.04
C ASP A 152 -7.65 15.59 -4.50
N ARG A 153 -8.01 16.83 -4.86
CA ARG A 153 -7.05 17.85 -5.25
C ARG A 153 -6.11 18.20 -4.10
N LEU A 154 -6.61 18.34 -2.88
CA LEU A 154 -5.76 18.56 -1.72
C LEU A 154 -4.77 17.43 -1.57
N PHE A 155 -5.26 16.18 -1.55
CA PHE A 155 -4.47 14.98 -1.38
C PHE A 155 -3.33 14.90 -2.40
N PHE A 156 -3.63 14.92 -3.70
CA PHE A 156 -2.62 14.74 -4.74
C PHE A 156 -1.65 15.94 -4.88
N GLN A 157 -2.06 17.15 -4.49
CA GLN A 157 -1.17 18.31 -4.50
C GLN A 157 -0.14 18.29 -3.36
N THR A 158 -0.43 17.61 -2.24
CA THR A 158 0.47 17.57 -1.07
C THR A 158 1.88 17.10 -1.44
N PHE A 159 1.99 16.05 -2.26
CA PHE A 159 3.25 15.44 -2.68
C PHE A 159 4.17 16.41 -3.42
N GLY A 160 3.61 17.40 -4.12
CA GLY A 160 4.40 18.43 -4.78
C GLY A 160 5.12 19.37 -3.82
N PHE A 161 4.63 19.51 -2.59
CA PHE A 161 5.26 20.42 -1.62
C PHE A 161 6.51 19.81 -0.97
N PHE A 162 6.44 18.54 -0.54
CA PHE A 162 7.54 17.85 0.15
C PHE A 162 8.38 16.93 -0.75
N GLY A 163 8.00 16.76 -2.03
CA GLY A 163 8.68 15.89 -3.00
C GLY A 163 10.21 15.99 -3.03
N PRO A 164 10.82 17.19 -2.95
CA PRO A 164 12.27 17.33 -2.92
C PRO A 164 12.98 16.61 -1.75
N VAL A 165 12.40 16.61 -0.55
CA VAL A 165 13.02 15.94 0.62
C VAL A 165 12.61 14.47 0.76
N SER A 166 11.42 14.10 0.27
CA SER A 166 10.96 12.70 0.34
C SER A 166 11.82 11.76 -0.52
N ASN A 167 12.47 12.26 -1.57
CA ASN A 167 13.32 11.47 -2.46
C ASN A 167 14.81 11.38 -2.06
N ALA A 168 15.20 11.96 -0.92
CA ALA A 168 16.60 12.01 -0.49
C ALA A 168 16.87 11.26 0.83
N ASN A 169 15.92 11.24 1.76
CA ASN A 169 16.10 10.80 3.15
C ASN A 169 15.45 9.42 3.43
N PHE A 170 15.62 8.48 2.50
CA PHE A 170 14.91 7.21 2.54
C PHE A 170 15.19 6.39 3.80
N ARG A 171 16.45 6.26 4.23
CA ARG A 171 16.81 5.41 5.38
C ARG A 171 16.14 5.92 6.65
N GLU A 172 16.21 7.22 6.93
CA GLU A 172 15.59 7.82 8.10
C GLU A 172 14.06 7.75 8.05
N GLY A 173 13.46 7.98 6.87
CA GLY A 173 12.01 7.81 6.70
C GLY A 173 11.57 6.37 6.99
N LEU A 174 12.29 5.37 6.47
CA LEU A 174 11.99 3.96 6.72
C LEU A 174 12.18 3.57 8.20
N GLN A 175 13.17 4.13 8.88
CA GLN A 175 13.38 3.94 10.31
C GLN A 175 12.23 4.50 11.15
N GLU A 176 11.72 5.68 10.79
CA GLU A 176 10.56 6.27 11.47
C GLU A 176 9.29 5.44 11.25
N LEU A 177 9.05 4.99 10.00
CA LEU A 177 7.91 4.12 9.68
C LEU A 177 7.97 2.81 10.48
N LYS A 178 9.15 2.18 10.56
CA LYS A 178 9.39 1.00 11.42
C LYS A 178 9.07 1.28 12.88
N LYS A 179 9.56 2.39 13.43
CA LYS A 179 9.33 2.76 14.83
C LYS A 179 7.84 2.85 15.13
N ARG A 180 7.09 3.58 14.30
CA ARG A 180 5.63 3.75 14.44
C ARG A 180 4.89 2.43 14.32
N ALA A 181 5.23 1.61 13.33
CA ALA A 181 4.63 0.30 13.13
C ALA A 181 4.81 -0.59 14.37
N ILE A 182 6.00 -0.61 14.97
CA ILE A 182 6.29 -1.37 16.18
C ILE A 182 5.46 -0.86 17.37
N GLU A 183 5.34 0.46 17.53
CA GLU A 183 4.55 1.10 18.61
C GLU A 183 3.07 0.75 18.54
N GLU A 184 2.53 0.55 17.33
CA GLU A 184 1.17 0.02 17.14
C GLU A 184 1.12 -1.48 16.83
N ASN A 185 2.11 -2.28 17.21
CA ASN A 185 2.09 -3.75 17.13
C ASN A 185 1.89 -4.32 15.70
N VAL A 186 2.49 -3.67 14.72
CA VAL A 186 2.63 -4.11 13.33
C VAL A 186 4.05 -4.67 13.14
N GLY A 187 4.17 -5.86 12.55
CA GLY A 187 5.45 -6.54 12.35
C GLY A 187 5.95 -6.58 10.91
N TYR A 188 5.12 -6.13 9.96
CA TYR A 188 5.45 -6.16 8.54
C TYR A 188 4.89 -4.94 7.80
N ILE A 189 5.68 -4.34 6.91
CA ILE A 189 5.18 -3.37 5.94
C ILE A 189 5.63 -3.80 4.54
N GLU A 190 4.70 -3.76 3.61
CA GLU A 190 4.97 -3.83 2.17
C GLU A 190 4.68 -2.46 1.55
N THR A 191 5.73 -1.66 1.33
CA THR A 191 5.57 -0.26 0.95
C THR A 191 5.83 -0.01 -0.53
N MET A 192 4.94 0.73 -1.19
CA MET A 192 5.17 1.34 -2.49
C MET A 192 6.19 2.45 -2.30
N PHE A 193 7.41 2.16 -2.75
CA PHE A 193 8.58 2.87 -2.23
C PHE A 193 9.08 3.94 -3.16
N LYS A 194 9.32 3.59 -4.43
CA LYS A 194 9.91 4.49 -5.41
C LYS A 194 9.45 4.15 -6.83
N MET A 195 9.25 5.19 -7.63
CA MET A 195 8.93 5.07 -9.05
C MET A 195 10.09 4.43 -9.80
N SER A 196 9.81 3.42 -10.61
CA SER A 196 10.84 2.78 -11.42
C SER A 196 11.36 3.73 -12.53
N PRO A 197 12.66 3.69 -12.87
CA PRO A 197 13.25 4.45 -13.96
C PRO A 197 12.50 4.28 -15.28
N PHE A 198 12.48 5.33 -16.10
CA PHE A 198 11.83 5.31 -17.40
C PHE A 198 12.64 6.07 -18.44
N VAL A 199 12.32 5.84 -19.71
CA VAL A 199 12.82 6.63 -20.84
C VAL A 199 11.66 7.23 -21.62
N VAL A 200 11.91 8.36 -22.28
CA VAL A 200 10.95 9.02 -23.17
C VAL A 200 11.25 8.59 -24.60
N ASN A 201 10.25 8.12 -25.33
CA ASN A 201 10.38 7.77 -26.74
C ASN A 201 9.15 8.23 -27.53
N LYS A 202 9.36 9.19 -28.45
CA LYS A 202 8.26 9.80 -29.23
C LYS A 202 7.61 8.82 -30.21
N ASP A 203 8.38 7.94 -30.82
CA ASP A 203 7.85 6.97 -31.79
C ASP A 203 6.99 5.92 -31.08
N PHE A 204 7.40 5.48 -29.88
CA PHE A 204 6.56 4.66 -29.02
C PHE A 204 5.27 5.40 -28.67
N ASP A 205 5.36 6.65 -28.19
CA ASP A 205 4.20 7.43 -27.78
C ASP A 205 3.19 7.61 -28.92
N LEU A 206 3.66 7.79 -30.16
CA LEU A 206 2.79 7.91 -31.35
C LEU A 206 2.10 6.61 -31.74
N LEU A 207 2.75 5.46 -31.51
CA LEU A 207 2.30 4.16 -32.00
C LEU A 207 1.68 3.27 -30.90
N ALA A 208 1.65 3.71 -29.64
CA ALA A 208 1.28 2.88 -28.50
C ALA A 208 -0.11 2.22 -28.63
N TRP A 209 -1.07 2.89 -29.26
CA TRP A 209 -2.43 2.37 -29.48
C TRP A 209 -2.64 1.66 -30.82
N GLN A 210 -1.65 1.65 -31.72
CA GLN A 210 -1.80 1.17 -33.10
C GLN A 210 -2.38 -0.25 -33.16
N ASN A 211 -1.89 -1.14 -32.29
CA ASN A 211 -2.32 -2.54 -32.23
C ASN A 211 -3.16 -2.86 -30.99
N ALA A 212 -3.72 -1.86 -30.30
CA ALA A 212 -4.42 -2.06 -29.04
C ALA A 212 -5.64 -3.00 -29.13
N ASN A 213 -6.17 -3.26 -30.33
CA ASN A 213 -7.31 -4.17 -30.54
C ASN A 213 -6.92 -5.57 -31.06
N ASP A 214 -5.63 -5.84 -31.32
CA ASP A 214 -5.11 -7.15 -31.72
C ASP A 214 -4.01 -7.55 -30.74
N ASP A 215 -4.32 -8.50 -29.84
CA ASP A 215 -3.40 -8.89 -28.78
C ASP A 215 -2.10 -9.49 -29.30
N LYS A 216 -2.11 -10.20 -30.43
CA LYS A 216 -0.90 -10.81 -30.99
C LYS A 216 -0.01 -9.72 -31.59
N ALA A 217 -0.59 -8.78 -32.33
CA ALA A 217 0.16 -7.66 -32.90
C ALA A 217 0.67 -6.71 -31.80
N PHE A 218 -0.14 -6.47 -30.75
CA PHE A 218 0.26 -5.70 -29.57
C PHE A 218 1.46 -6.32 -28.87
N ASP A 219 1.41 -7.63 -28.59
CA ASP A 219 2.50 -8.33 -27.93
C ASP A 219 3.78 -8.34 -28.79
N ALA A 220 3.66 -8.43 -30.12
CA ALA A 220 4.80 -8.30 -31.03
C ALA A 220 5.42 -6.89 -30.98
N GLN A 221 4.59 -5.84 -30.96
CA GLN A 221 5.02 -4.45 -30.83
C GLN A 221 5.74 -4.21 -29.48
N MET A 222 5.15 -4.63 -28.36
CA MET A 222 5.78 -4.52 -27.04
C MET A 222 7.07 -5.34 -26.96
N GLY A 223 7.12 -6.50 -27.64
CA GLY A 223 8.33 -7.32 -27.79
C GLY A 223 9.47 -6.58 -28.48
N ALA A 224 9.20 -5.90 -29.58
CA ALA A 224 10.20 -5.09 -30.29
C ALA A 224 10.72 -3.95 -29.40
N TRP A 225 9.84 -3.25 -28.70
CA TRP A 225 10.22 -2.17 -27.79
C TRP A 225 11.02 -2.66 -26.58
N LEU A 226 10.65 -3.80 -26.00
CA LEU A 226 11.42 -4.43 -24.94
C LEU A 226 12.85 -4.75 -25.41
N ALA A 227 13.01 -5.28 -26.63
CA ALA A 227 14.32 -5.58 -27.18
C ALA A 227 15.20 -4.33 -27.36
N VAL A 228 14.61 -3.18 -27.72
CA VAL A 228 15.33 -1.89 -27.76
C VAL A 228 15.79 -1.48 -26.36
N LEU A 229 14.91 -1.54 -25.37
CA LEU A 229 15.25 -1.22 -23.98
C LEU A 229 16.32 -2.16 -23.40
N GLU A 230 16.32 -3.42 -23.81
CA GLU A 230 17.32 -4.42 -23.40
C GLU A 230 18.72 -4.17 -23.96
N GLN A 231 18.82 -3.46 -25.09
CA GLN A 231 20.10 -3.07 -25.70
C GLN A 231 20.60 -1.71 -25.22
N ASP A 232 19.77 -0.94 -24.53
CA ASP A 232 20.13 0.37 -23.96
C ASP A 232 20.88 0.19 -22.63
N GLU A 233 22.20 0.32 -22.68
CA GLU A 233 23.09 0.22 -21.52
C GLU A 233 22.75 1.26 -20.44
N ALA A 234 22.34 2.47 -20.81
CA ALA A 234 22.00 3.52 -19.86
C ALA A 234 20.70 3.18 -19.12
N PHE A 235 19.70 2.61 -19.82
CA PHE A 235 18.49 2.11 -19.19
C PHE A 235 18.77 0.93 -18.25
N GLY A 236 19.58 -0.03 -18.69
CA GLY A 236 20.03 -1.15 -17.86
C GLY A 236 20.72 -0.66 -16.57
N LYS A 237 21.68 0.25 -16.72
CA LYS A 237 22.40 0.86 -15.59
C LYS A 237 21.47 1.62 -14.64
N SER A 238 20.50 2.37 -15.17
CA SER A 238 19.52 3.08 -14.33
C SER A 238 18.68 2.14 -13.48
N THR A 239 18.38 0.94 -13.98
CA THR A 239 17.63 -0.10 -13.24
C THR A 239 18.50 -0.71 -12.13
N GLU A 240 19.78 -0.97 -12.41
CA GLU A 240 20.74 -1.46 -11.39
C GLU A 240 20.96 -0.44 -10.27
N ASP A 241 21.14 0.84 -10.62
CA ASP A 241 21.31 1.91 -9.65
C ASP A 241 20.05 2.11 -8.80
N PHE A 242 18.87 1.95 -9.42
CA PHE A 242 17.60 1.95 -8.71
C PHE A 242 17.50 0.82 -7.68
N VAL A 243 17.83 -0.42 -8.05
CA VAL A 243 17.85 -1.56 -7.12
C VAL A 243 18.85 -1.31 -5.99
N THR A 244 20.05 -0.86 -6.32
CA THR A 244 21.11 -0.52 -5.36
C THR A 244 20.59 0.49 -4.33
N LYS A 245 19.92 1.55 -4.80
CA LYS A 245 19.36 2.58 -3.92
C LYS A 245 18.32 2.03 -2.94
N ILE A 246 17.47 1.09 -3.37
CA ILE A 246 16.50 0.43 -2.49
C ILE A 246 17.23 -0.38 -1.41
N HIS A 247 18.25 -1.16 -1.79
CA HIS A 247 19.03 -1.96 -0.84
C HIS A 247 19.76 -1.08 0.20
N GLU A 248 20.41 0.00 -0.25
CA GLU A 248 21.07 0.97 0.63
C GLU A 248 20.07 1.62 1.60
N SER A 249 18.87 1.94 1.12
CA SER A 249 17.83 2.55 1.96
C SER A 249 17.28 1.56 2.99
N ALA A 250 17.21 0.27 2.63
CA ALA A 250 16.68 -0.81 3.46
C ALA A 250 17.66 -1.33 4.52
N GLU A 251 18.92 -0.90 4.50
CA GLU A 251 19.94 -1.36 5.44
C GLU A 251 19.53 -1.06 6.90
N GLY A 252 19.53 -2.09 7.76
CA GLY A 252 19.18 -1.97 9.18
C GLY A 252 17.67 -1.84 9.47
N ILE A 253 16.81 -1.94 8.46
CA ILE A 253 15.35 -1.89 8.67
C ILE A 253 14.82 -3.20 9.24
N ASP A 254 15.22 -4.36 8.70
CA ASP A 254 14.79 -5.65 9.23
C ASP A 254 15.46 -5.97 10.57
N ASP A 255 14.70 -6.50 11.53
CA ASP A 255 15.21 -7.08 12.78
C ASP A 255 14.29 -8.22 13.28
N GLU A 256 14.49 -8.68 14.52
CA GLU A 256 13.66 -9.74 15.10
C GLU A 256 12.17 -9.40 15.24
N ARG A 257 11.83 -8.10 15.33
CA ARG A 257 10.48 -7.59 15.60
C ARG A 257 9.78 -7.08 14.35
N PHE A 258 10.54 -6.72 13.31
CA PHE A 258 10.01 -6.03 12.15
C PHE A 258 10.66 -6.45 10.84
N THR A 259 9.88 -6.45 9.77
CA THR A 259 10.34 -6.76 8.40
C THR A 259 9.70 -5.78 7.42
N MET A 260 10.46 -5.29 6.45
CA MET A 260 9.90 -4.44 5.39
C MET A 260 10.30 -4.92 4.01
N ARG A 261 9.34 -4.93 3.08
CA ARG A 261 9.59 -5.18 1.67
C ARG A 261 9.00 -4.08 0.82
N TYR A 262 9.46 -4.02 -0.42
CA TYR A 262 9.23 -2.88 -1.28
C TYR A 262 8.48 -3.31 -2.53
N GLN A 263 7.48 -2.53 -2.90
CA GLN A 263 6.92 -2.54 -4.24
C GLN A 263 7.52 -1.37 -5.01
N THR A 264 8.02 -1.65 -6.22
CA THR A 264 8.26 -0.57 -7.18
C THR A 264 6.91 -0.11 -7.71
N TYR A 265 6.81 1.12 -8.18
CA TYR A 265 5.59 1.56 -8.85
C TYR A 265 5.86 2.24 -10.19
N VAL A 266 4.83 2.27 -11.02
CA VAL A 266 4.76 3.07 -12.24
C VAL A 266 3.67 4.13 -12.08
N LEU A 267 3.89 5.30 -12.66
CA LEU A 267 2.95 6.42 -12.56
C LEU A 267 2.07 6.48 -13.80
N ARG A 268 0.77 6.25 -13.63
CA ARG A 268 -0.21 6.20 -14.74
C ARG A 268 -0.52 7.54 -15.42
N LEU A 269 0.08 8.63 -14.91
CA LEU A 269 -0.12 10.00 -15.40
C LEU A 269 0.85 10.37 -16.55
N LEU A 270 1.79 9.50 -16.86
CA LEU A 270 2.87 9.75 -17.82
C LEU A 270 2.52 9.23 -19.22
N ASN A 271 3.32 9.62 -20.22
CA ASN A 271 3.17 9.12 -21.58
C ASN A 271 3.44 7.61 -21.67
N PRO A 272 2.89 6.92 -22.69
CA PRO A 272 3.01 5.47 -22.83
C PRO A 272 4.45 4.93 -22.80
N SER A 273 5.41 5.62 -23.42
CA SER A 273 6.83 5.20 -23.42
C SER A 273 7.42 5.21 -22.01
N GLN A 274 7.09 6.23 -21.23
CA GLN A 274 7.53 6.35 -19.84
C GLN A 274 6.88 5.27 -18.98
N VAL A 275 5.57 5.05 -19.15
CA VAL A 275 4.84 4.02 -18.40
C VAL A 275 5.39 2.63 -18.72
N PHE A 276 5.49 2.27 -20.01
CA PHE A 276 5.96 0.95 -20.42
C PHE A 276 7.41 0.68 -19.98
N SER A 277 8.33 1.63 -20.22
CA SER A 277 9.71 1.47 -19.79
C SER A 277 9.86 1.43 -18.27
N SER A 278 9.06 2.21 -17.53
CA SER A 278 8.96 2.11 -16.06
C SER A 278 8.50 0.73 -15.61
N MET A 279 7.49 0.16 -16.28
CA MET A 279 7.05 -1.21 -15.99
C MET A 279 8.18 -2.22 -16.25
N VAL A 280 8.85 -2.13 -17.41
CA VAL A 280 10.00 -3.01 -17.73
C VAL A 280 11.07 -2.92 -16.64
N SER A 281 11.44 -1.72 -16.20
CA SER A 281 12.42 -1.51 -15.13
C SER A 281 11.93 -2.11 -13.80
N GLY A 282 10.67 -1.88 -13.41
CA GLY A 282 10.10 -2.43 -12.18
C GLY A 282 10.06 -3.95 -12.14
N PHE A 283 9.66 -4.60 -13.24
CA PHE A 283 9.66 -6.06 -13.35
C PHE A 283 11.08 -6.65 -13.30
N LYS A 284 12.06 -6.00 -13.96
CA LYS A 284 13.48 -6.41 -13.87
C LYS A 284 14.02 -6.21 -12.45
N ALA A 285 13.75 -5.07 -11.83
CA ALA A 285 14.17 -4.77 -10.46
C ALA A 285 13.65 -5.82 -9.46
N ALA A 286 12.38 -6.25 -9.60
CA ALA A 286 11.80 -7.32 -8.79
C ALA A 286 12.49 -8.70 -8.98
N LYS A 287 13.11 -8.97 -10.13
CA LYS A 287 13.92 -10.18 -10.35
C LYS A 287 15.35 -10.06 -9.83
N MET A 288 15.86 -8.83 -9.72
CA MET A 288 17.23 -8.54 -9.29
C MET A 288 17.38 -8.47 -7.76
N SER A 289 16.28 -8.44 -7.00
CA SER A 289 16.28 -8.20 -5.56
C SER A 289 15.36 -9.17 -4.83
N ASP A 290 15.80 -9.62 -3.65
CA ASP A 290 14.98 -10.35 -2.68
C ASP A 290 14.12 -9.43 -1.78
N LYS A 291 14.37 -8.12 -1.84
CA LYS A 291 13.65 -7.09 -1.07
C LYS A 291 12.51 -6.45 -1.86
N ILE A 292 12.62 -6.42 -3.18
CA ILE A 292 11.58 -5.93 -4.08
C ILE A 292 10.64 -7.08 -4.40
N VAL A 293 9.42 -7.03 -3.86
CA VAL A 293 8.49 -8.17 -3.88
C VAL A 293 7.34 -8.01 -4.87
N GLY A 294 7.18 -6.83 -5.47
CA GLY A 294 6.15 -6.62 -6.48
C GLY A 294 6.24 -5.30 -7.22
N VAL A 295 5.36 -5.16 -8.22
CA VAL A 295 5.18 -3.97 -9.03
C VAL A 295 3.76 -3.46 -8.87
N ASN A 296 3.59 -2.15 -8.70
CA ASN A 296 2.29 -1.49 -8.58
C ASN A 296 2.11 -0.39 -9.63
N ILE A 297 0.88 0.07 -9.82
CA ILE A 297 0.53 1.22 -10.65
C ILE A 297 -0.25 2.23 -9.81
N VAL A 298 0.32 3.41 -9.66
CA VAL A 298 -0.18 4.46 -8.75
C VAL A 298 -0.50 5.74 -9.53
N GLY A 299 -0.99 6.75 -8.80
CA GLY A 299 -1.38 8.05 -9.34
C GLY A 299 -2.90 8.14 -9.53
N GLN A 300 -3.41 9.36 -9.47
CA GLN A 300 -4.85 9.64 -9.50
C GLN A 300 -5.55 8.94 -10.67
N GLU A 301 -6.51 8.08 -10.37
CA GLU A 301 -7.19 7.24 -11.37
C GLU A 301 -8.15 8.05 -12.24
N SER A 302 -8.70 9.16 -11.74
CA SER A 302 -9.69 9.99 -12.44
C SER A 302 -9.12 10.97 -13.48
N THR A 303 -7.79 11.08 -13.62
CA THR A 303 -7.22 12.04 -14.60
C THR A 303 -7.41 11.56 -16.04
N MET A 304 -7.38 12.51 -16.99
CA MET A 304 -7.59 12.21 -18.41
C MET A 304 -6.65 11.12 -18.95
N VAL A 305 -5.35 11.19 -18.61
CA VAL A 305 -4.37 10.19 -19.07
C VAL A 305 -4.68 8.83 -18.45
N SER A 306 -4.90 8.78 -17.14
CA SER A 306 -5.26 7.55 -16.42
C SER A 306 -6.45 6.84 -17.05
N MET A 307 -7.53 7.59 -17.31
CA MET A 307 -8.78 7.06 -17.85
C MET A 307 -8.66 6.63 -19.31
N ARG A 308 -8.00 7.45 -20.15
CA ARG A 308 -7.79 7.16 -21.57
C ARG A 308 -6.92 5.91 -21.77
N ASP A 309 -5.91 5.74 -20.91
CA ASP A 309 -4.83 4.78 -21.14
C ASP A 309 -4.95 3.51 -20.30
N TYR A 310 -5.95 3.39 -19.44
CA TYR A 310 -6.05 2.28 -18.50
C TYR A 310 -5.98 0.90 -19.18
N SER A 311 -6.77 0.69 -20.25
CA SER A 311 -6.73 -0.59 -20.99
C SER A 311 -5.38 -0.85 -21.65
N LEU A 312 -4.68 0.19 -22.10
CA LEU A 312 -3.32 0.08 -22.63
C LEU A 312 -2.36 -0.36 -21.51
N HIS A 313 -2.42 0.28 -20.34
CA HIS A 313 -1.61 -0.08 -19.17
C HIS A 313 -1.84 -1.54 -18.74
N MET A 314 -3.10 -2.00 -18.70
CA MET A 314 -3.42 -3.38 -18.31
C MET A 314 -2.84 -4.41 -19.31
N LYS A 315 -2.87 -4.10 -20.61
CA LYS A 315 -2.22 -4.94 -21.63
C LYS A 315 -0.69 -4.95 -21.54
N MET A 316 -0.07 -3.83 -21.19
CA MET A 316 1.37 -3.77 -20.92
C MET A 316 1.74 -4.66 -19.73
N PHE A 317 0.97 -4.61 -18.64
CA PHE A 317 1.16 -5.53 -17.50
C PHE A 317 0.99 -6.99 -17.90
N ARG A 318 -0.05 -7.33 -18.68
CA ARG A 318 -0.25 -8.69 -19.21
C ARG A 318 0.99 -9.19 -19.96
N PHE A 319 1.49 -8.37 -20.87
CA PHE A 319 2.67 -8.67 -21.69
C PHE A 319 3.91 -8.95 -20.83
N LEU A 320 4.13 -8.15 -19.77
CA LEU A 320 5.27 -8.32 -18.87
C LEU A 320 5.08 -9.51 -17.92
N LYS A 321 3.90 -9.72 -17.36
CA LYS A 321 3.61 -10.90 -16.53
C LYS A 321 3.83 -12.21 -17.26
N ALA A 322 3.53 -12.28 -18.56
CA ALA A 322 3.81 -13.46 -19.36
C ALA A 322 5.32 -13.79 -19.45
N ARG A 323 6.19 -12.77 -19.35
CA ARG A 323 7.66 -12.90 -19.39
C ARG A 323 8.28 -13.06 -18.00
N TYR A 324 7.64 -12.49 -16.99
CA TYR A 324 8.08 -12.49 -15.60
C TYR A 324 6.99 -13.11 -14.71
N PRO A 325 6.64 -14.40 -14.89
CA PRO A 325 5.47 -15.01 -14.24
C PRO A 325 5.55 -15.07 -12.71
N ASP A 326 6.77 -15.01 -12.15
CA ASP A 326 6.98 -15.00 -10.70
C ASP A 326 6.83 -13.61 -10.07
N VAL A 327 6.86 -12.54 -10.88
CA VAL A 327 6.75 -11.17 -10.37
C VAL A 327 5.30 -10.88 -10.01
N LYS A 328 5.09 -10.53 -8.74
CA LYS A 328 3.79 -10.18 -8.22
C LYS A 328 3.41 -8.75 -8.59
N VAL A 329 2.12 -8.55 -8.87
CA VAL A 329 1.58 -7.23 -9.16
C VAL A 329 0.36 -6.94 -8.32
N ALA A 330 0.35 -5.78 -7.67
CA ALA A 330 -0.84 -5.20 -7.08
C ALA A 330 -1.26 -4.02 -7.95
N MET A 331 -2.56 -3.75 -8.04
CA MET A 331 -3.07 -2.68 -8.91
C MET A 331 -3.98 -1.76 -8.10
N HIS A 332 -3.69 -0.47 -8.03
CA HIS A 332 -4.76 0.49 -7.74
C HIS A 332 -5.78 0.38 -8.86
N ALA A 333 -6.99 -0.05 -8.53
CA ALA A 333 -8.04 -0.25 -9.50
C ALA A 333 -9.38 -0.02 -8.84
N GLY A 334 -10.17 0.87 -9.45
CA GLY A 334 -11.49 1.21 -8.94
C GLY A 334 -11.43 2.13 -7.72
N GLU A 335 -10.41 2.97 -7.61
CA GLU A 335 -10.35 4.11 -6.67
C GLU A 335 -11.10 5.33 -7.24
N LEU A 336 -12.37 5.10 -7.57
CA LEU A 336 -13.24 6.07 -8.21
C LEU A 336 -14.62 6.09 -7.53
N ALA A 337 -15.27 7.24 -7.56
CA ALA A 337 -16.65 7.41 -7.11
C ALA A 337 -17.50 8.12 -8.16
N LEU A 338 -18.83 8.03 -8.00
CA LEU A 338 -19.75 8.86 -8.76
C LEU A 338 -19.43 10.34 -8.54
N GLY A 339 -19.17 11.06 -9.64
CA GLY A 339 -18.75 12.47 -9.61
C GLY A 339 -17.28 12.68 -9.95
N ASP A 340 -16.42 11.67 -9.76
CA ASP A 340 -15.00 11.77 -10.11
C ASP A 340 -14.78 11.70 -11.63
N VAL A 341 -15.59 10.86 -12.30
CA VAL A 341 -15.55 10.60 -13.75
C VAL A 341 -16.97 10.41 -14.31
N PRO A 342 -17.16 10.50 -15.63
CA PRO A 342 -18.40 10.07 -16.27
C PRO A 342 -18.77 8.62 -15.90
N PRO A 343 -20.07 8.25 -15.82
CA PRO A 343 -20.48 6.94 -15.31
C PRO A 343 -19.91 5.71 -16.03
N GLU A 344 -19.57 5.84 -17.32
CA GLU A 344 -18.89 4.82 -18.10
C GLU A 344 -17.45 4.53 -17.63
N GLY A 345 -16.82 5.48 -16.95
CA GLY A 345 -15.49 5.32 -16.36
C GLY A 345 -15.44 4.36 -15.18
N LEU A 346 -16.56 4.15 -14.48
CA LEU A 346 -16.66 3.33 -13.26
C LEU A 346 -16.89 1.84 -13.53
N LYS A 347 -16.76 1.41 -14.78
CA LYS A 347 -17.40 0.18 -15.28
C LYS A 347 -16.46 -0.97 -15.63
N PHE A 348 -15.15 -0.78 -15.45
CA PHE A 348 -14.17 -1.72 -16.00
C PHE A 348 -12.81 -1.83 -15.29
N HIS A 349 -12.46 -0.97 -14.33
CA HIS A 349 -11.09 -0.87 -13.83
C HIS A 349 -10.68 -2.14 -13.05
N ILE A 350 -11.51 -2.56 -12.09
CA ILE A 350 -11.29 -3.78 -11.32
C ILE A 350 -11.33 -5.02 -12.24
N ASP A 351 -12.28 -5.07 -13.18
CA ASP A 351 -12.39 -6.20 -14.13
C ASP A 351 -11.11 -6.34 -14.98
N GLN A 352 -10.64 -5.25 -15.60
CA GLN A 352 -9.46 -5.29 -16.46
C GLN A 352 -8.16 -5.54 -15.65
N ALA A 353 -8.05 -5.02 -14.42
CA ALA A 353 -6.94 -5.36 -13.54
C ALA A 353 -6.87 -6.88 -13.26
N LEU A 354 -8.01 -7.52 -13.05
CA LEU A 354 -8.09 -8.97 -12.78
C LEU A 354 -7.93 -9.83 -14.04
N VAL A 355 -8.59 -9.47 -15.13
CA VAL A 355 -8.77 -10.33 -16.31
C VAL A 355 -7.70 -10.08 -17.37
N ILE A 356 -7.25 -8.83 -17.53
CA ILE A 356 -6.23 -8.48 -18.53
C ILE A 356 -4.85 -8.49 -17.86
N ALA A 357 -4.65 -7.66 -16.84
CA ALA A 357 -3.33 -7.52 -16.22
C ALA A 357 -2.96 -8.70 -15.32
N GLY A 358 -3.96 -9.44 -14.82
CA GLY A 358 -3.75 -10.59 -13.95
C GLY A 358 -3.27 -10.20 -12.55
N ALA A 359 -3.88 -9.18 -11.94
CA ALA A 359 -3.51 -8.70 -10.60
C ALA A 359 -3.47 -9.81 -9.53
N ASP A 360 -2.45 -9.78 -8.67
CA ASP A 360 -2.37 -10.65 -7.48
C ASP A 360 -3.08 -10.02 -6.27
N ARG A 361 -3.24 -8.69 -6.24
CA ARG A 361 -4.07 -7.93 -5.27
C ARG A 361 -4.69 -6.70 -5.94
N ILE A 362 -5.87 -6.30 -5.48
CA ILE A 362 -6.57 -5.08 -5.92
C ILE A 362 -6.50 -4.04 -4.81
N GLY A 363 -5.88 -2.89 -5.09
CA GLY A 363 -5.86 -1.72 -4.22
C GLY A 363 -7.16 -0.95 -4.31
N HIS A 364 -7.72 -0.57 -3.16
CA HIS A 364 -8.99 0.16 -2.97
C HIS A 364 -10.22 -0.65 -3.42
N GLY A 365 -10.44 -0.80 -4.73
CA GLY A 365 -11.61 -1.48 -5.30
C GLY A 365 -12.95 -0.92 -4.82
N ILE A 366 -13.07 0.41 -4.72
CA ILE A 366 -14.24 1.07 -4.14
C ILE A 366 -15.40 1.29 -5.13
N ASP A 367 -15.14 1.31 -6.43
CA ASP A 367 -16.17 1.45 -7.47
C ASP A 367 -16.87 0.13 -7.83
N LEU A 368 -16.58 -0.98 -7.12
CA LEU A 368 -17.10 -2.33 -7.41
C LEU A 368 -18.61 -2.36 -7.68
N ALA A 369 -19.41 -1.56 -6.99
CA ALA A 369 -20.86 -1.55 -7.17
C ALA A 369 -21.30 -0.98 -8.54
N HIS A 370 -20.42 -0.27 -9.24
CA HIS A 370 -20.63 0.34 -10.54
C HIS A 370 -20.05 -0.48 -11.70
N GLU A 371 -19.17 -1.43 -11.41
CA GLU A 371 -18.58 -2.35 -12.39
C GLU A 371 -19.66 -3.09 -13.19
N SER A 372 -19.46 -3.21 -14.51
CA SER A 372 -20.47 -3.79 -15.42
C SER A 372 -20.81 -5.24 -15.09
N ASN A 373 -19.89 -5.95 -14.44
CA ASN A 373 -19.98 -7.37 -14.12
C ASN A 373 -19.56 -7.68 -12.67
N ALA A 374 -19.86 -6.79 -11.71
CA ALA A 374 -19.47 -6.91 -10.30
C ALA A 374 -19.66 -8.31 -9.65
N PRO A 375 -20.77 -9.06 -9.90
CA PRO A 375 -20.90 -10.42 -9.37
C PRO A 375 -19.83 -11.40 -9.90
N ALA A 376 -19.44 -11.28 -11.17
CA ALA A 376 -18.40 -12.10 -11.79
C ALA A 376 -17.01 -11.73 -11.26
N ILE A 377 -16.75 -10.43 -11.06
CA ILE A 377 -15.54 -9.92 -10.41
C ILE A 377 -15.37 -10.56 -9.03
N MET A 378 -16.37 -10.44 -8.15
CA MET A 378 -16.31 -11.01 -6.81
C MET A 378 -16.17 -12.54 -6.84
N ALA A 379 -16.87 -13.23 -7.74
CA ALA A 379 -16.74 -14.67 -7.90
C ALA A 379 -15.31 -15.07 -8.31
N LYS A 380 -14.70 -14.34 -9.23
CA LYS A 380 -13.30 -14.54 -9.65
C LYS A 380 -12.33 -14.29 -8.50
N MET A 381 -12.43 -13.14 -7.82
CA MET A 381 -11.54 -12.80 -6.70
C MET A 381 -11.61 -13.85 -5.59
N ARG A 382 -12.81 -14.32 -5.25
CA ARG A 382 -12.97 -15.41 -4.28
C ARG A 382 -12.37 -16.72 -4.78
N LYS A 383 -12.66 -17.12 -6.03
CA LYS A 383 -12.21 -18.39 -6.60
C LYS A 383 -10.68 -18.45 -6.69
N ASP A 384 -10.08 -17.35 -7.14
CA ASP A 384 -8.66 -17.25 -7.44
C ASP A 384 -7.87 -16.74 -6.22
N ASP A 385 -8.52 -16.54 -5.07
CA ASP A 385 -7.94 -16.11 -3.80
C ASP A 385 -7.19 -14.77 -3.88
N ILE A 386 -7.72 -13.83 -4.69
CA ILE A 386 -7.17 -12.49 -4.90
C ILE A 386 -7.82 -11.51 -3.92
N PRO A 387 -7.07 -10.90 -2.99
CA PRO A 387 -7.63 -9.99 -2.01
C PRO A 387 -7.81 -8.56 -2.55
N VAL A 388 -8.73 -7.84 -1.92
CA VAL A 388 -8.82 -6.37 -1.99
C VAL A 388 -8.14 -5.73 -0.77
N GLU A 389 -7.42 -4.64 -0.98
CA GLU A 389 -6.77 -3.82 0.03
C GLU A 389 -7.70 -2.65 0.41
N ILE A 390 -8.21 -2.64 1.64
CA ILE A 390 -9.23 -1.71 2.12
C ILE A 390 -8.57 -0.58 2.91
N ASN A 391 -8.76 0.67 2.46
CA ASN A 391 -8.11 1.88 2.97
C ASN A 391 -9.16 2.92 3.44
N LEU A 392 -9.80 2.71 4.59
CA LEU A 392 -11.04 3.39 4.98
C LEU A 392 -10.88 4.90 5.18
N THR A 393 -9.80 5.37 5.81
CA THR A 393 -9.55 6.81 5.94
C THR A 393 -9.26 7.44 4.59
N SER A 394 -8.45 6.79 3.74
CA SER A 394 -8.15 7.28 2.39
C SER A 394 -9.41 7.41 1.55
N ASN A 395 -10.22 6.35 1.45
CA ASN A 395 -11.45 6.35 0.63
C ASN A 395 -12.48 7.39 1.11
N SER A 396 -12.60 7.59 2.43
CA SER A 396 -13.45 8.63 3.00
C SER A 396 -12.95 10.03 2.63
N PHE A 397 -11.64 10.27 2.75
CA PHE A 397 -11.07 11.59 2.48
C PHE A 397 -11.05 11.92 0.99
N ILE A 398 -10.49 11.05 0.14
CA ILE A 398 -10.28 11.32 -1.28
C ILE A 398 -11.60 11.29 -2.04
N ASN A 399 -12.40 10.24 -1.84
CA ASN A 399 -13.57 9.96 -2.68
C ASN A 399 -14.92 10.20 -1.96
N GLY A 400 -14.92 10.52 -0.67
CA GLY A 400 -16.15 10.62 0.12
C GLY A 400 -16.86 9.27 0.34
N ILE A 401 -16.16 8.14 0.16
CA ILE A 401 -16.73 6.80 0.27
C ILE A 401 -16.53 6.25 1.68
N GLU A 402 -17.62 6.18 2.44
CA GLU A 402 -17.62 5.60 3.78
C GLU A 402 -18.96 4.99 4.19
N GLY A 403 -19.00 4.35 5.37
CA GLY A 403 -20.22 3.78 5.93
C GLY A 403 -20.87 2.79 4.97
N ALA A 404 -22.18 2.93 4.77
CA ALA A 404 -22.97 2.05 3.90
C ALA A 404 -22.60 2.14 2.41
N ASN A 405 -21.94 3.22 1.97
CA ASN A 405 -21.54 3.40 0.58
C ASN A 405 -20.23 2.63 0.23
N HIS A 406 -19.49 2.17 1.23
CA HIS A 406 -18.24 1.44 1.00
C HIS A 406 -18.49 -0.04 0.63
N PRO A 407 -17.88 -0.59 -0.44
CA PRO A 407 -18.14 -1.96 -0.88
C PRO A 407 -17.51 -3.06 -0.02
N VAL A 408 -16.87 -2.73 1.12
CA VAL A 408 -16.29 -3.74 2.03
C VAL A 408 -17.36 -4.74 2.48
N THR A 409 -18.61 -4.30 2.62
CA THR A 409 -19.74 -5.19 2.96
C THR A 409 -20.08 -6.16 1.82
N LEU A 410 -19.93 -5.76 0.56
CA LEU A 410 -20.09 -6.64 -0.60
C LEU A 410 -18.99 -7.69 -0.63
N TYR A 411 -17.72 -7.28 -0.52
CA TYR A 411 -16.59 -8.21 -0.48
C TYR A 411 -16.75 -9.25 0.64
N ARG A 412 -17.13 -8.82 1.84
CA ARG A 412 -17.44 -9.71 2.98
C ARG A 412 -18.57 -10.68 2.67
N LYS A 413 -19.70 -10.18 2.15
CA LYS A 413 -20.88 -10.99 1.83
C LYS A 413 -20.60 -12.06 0.78
N TYR A 414 -19.80 -11.74 -0.23
CA TYR A 414 -19.45 -12.66 -1.32
C TYR A 414 -18.21 -13.51 -1.03
N GLY A 415 -17.60 -13.36 0.15
CA GLY A 415 -16.45 -14.15 0.60
C GLY A 415 -15.15 -13.84 -0.16
N VAL A 416 -15.03 -12.63 -0.71
CA VAL A 416 -13.79 -12.14 -1.31
C VAL A 416 -12.79 -11.87 -0.17
N PRO A 417 -11.54 -12.35 -0.27
CA PRO A 417 -10.55 -12.04 0.74
C PRO A 417 -10.20 -10.55 0.75
N TYR A 418 -9.81 -10.05 1.90
CA TYR A 418 -9.42 -8.64 2.05
C TYR A 418 -8.34 -8.47 3.11
N VAL A 419 -7.64 -7.35 3.04
CA VAL A 419 -6.73 -6.81 4.06
C VAL A 419 -7.13 -5.38 4.40
N ILE A 420 -6.76 -4.92 5.59
CA ILE A 420 -6.96 -3.53 6.05
C ILE A 420 -5.60 -2.84 6.02
N SER A 421 -5.51 -1.64 5.46
CA SER A 421 -4.24 -0.93 5.21
C SER A 421 -4.40 0.59 5.29
N THR A 422 -3.29 1.33 5.41
CA THR A 422 -3.34 2.78 5.67
C THR A 422 -3.30 3.68 4.44
N ASP A 423 -2.75 3.20 3.34
CA ASP A 423 -2.44 4.03 2.17
C ASP A 423 -1.39 5.12 2.48
N ASP A 424 -1.79 6.37 2.65
CA ASP A 424 -0.90 7.51 2.94
C ASP A 424 -1.18 8.09 4.34
N ALA A 425 -0.72 7.38 5.38
CA ALA A 425 -1.08 7.66 6.78
C ALA A 425 -0.57 9.03 7.29
N GLY A 426 0.52 9.55 6.73
CA GLY A 426 1.10 10.84 7.07
C GLY A 426 0.35 12.02 6.44
N VAL A 427 -0.09 11.88 5.18
CA VAL A 427 -0.90 12.87 4.48
C VAL A 427 -2.31 12.92 5.06
N THR A 428 -2.90 11.77 5.39
CA THR A 428 -4.26 11.69 5.94
C THR A 428 -4.31 11.64 7.47
N ARG A 429 -3.15 11.72 8.13
CA ARG A 429 -2.93 11.85 9.57
C ARG A 429 -3.63 10.77 10.42
N HIS A 430 -3.49 9.51 10.04
CA HIS A 430 -4.07 8.38 10.78
C HIS A 430 -3.04 7.24 10.94
N THR A 431 -3.45 6.11 11.55
CA THR A 431 -2.60 4.93 11.76
C THR A 431 -3.33 3.65 11.38
N LEU A 432 -2.64 2.52 11.27
CA LEU A 432 -3.32 1.25 10.98
C LEU A 432 -4.29 0.87 12.11
N SER A 433 -3.99 1.23 13.35
CA SER A 433 -4.94 1.06 14.46
C SER A 433 -6.24 1.84 14.25
N ASN A 434 -6.18 3.05 13.68
CA ASN A 434 -7.37 3.82 13.30
C ASN A 434 -8.21 3.07 12.25
N GLU A 435 -7.58 2.46 11.25
CA GLU A 435 -8.28 1.67 10.24
C GLU A 435 -9.07 0.50 10.85
N TYR A 436 -8.49 -0.21 11.82
CA TYR A 436 -9.19 -1.26 12.56
C TYR A 436 -10.33 -0.72 13.44
N VAL A 437 -10.18 0.46 14.03
CA VAL A 437 -11.25 1.15 14.77
C VAL A 437 -12.41 1.51 13.84
N LEU A 438 -12.12 2.07 12.66
CA LEU A 438 -13.13 2.38 11.64
C LEU A 438 -13.82 1.09 11.16
N PHE A 439 -13.06 0.03 10.93
CA PHE A 439 -13.62 -1.25 10.51
C PHE A 439 -14.57 -1.83 11.58
N ALA A 440 -14.17 -1.77 12.85
CA ALA A 440 -14.97 -2.22 14.00
C ALA A 440 -16.24 -1.41 14.17
N SER A 441 -16.11 -0.09 14.21
CA SER A 441 -17.20 0.82 14.53
C SER A 441 -18.25 0.88 13.41
N ARG A 442 -17.81 0.95 12.14
CA ARG A 442 -18.69 1.11 10.98
C ARG A 442 -19.31 -0.19 10.51
N TYR A 443 -18.55 -1.30 10.55
CA TYR A 443 -18.96 -2.56 9.90
C TYR A 443 -19.14 -3.74 10.85
N LYS A 444 -18.85 -3.54 12.15
CA LYS A 444 -19.14 -4.45 13.27
C LYS A 444 -18.76 -5.93 13.01
N PRO A 445 -17.57 -6.25 12.46
CA PRO A 445 -17.10 -7.63 12.37
C PRO A 445 -16.91 -8.24 13.76
N GLY A 446 -17.02 -9.57 13.87
CA GLY A 446 -16.68 -10.28 15.09
C GLY A 446 -15.17 -10.35 15.34
N TYR A 447 -14.75 -10.67 16.57
CA TYR A 447 -13.33 -10.74 16.92
C TYR A 447 -12.54 -11.73 16.04
N ALA A 448 -13.14 -12.88 15.71
CA ALA A 448 -12.51 -13.87 14.84
C ALA A 448 -12.24 -13.33 13.42
N GLU A 449 -13.14 -12.48 12.90
CA GLU A 449 -12.94 -11.82 11.61
C GLU A 449 -11.86 -10.74 11.70
N MET A 450 -11.81 -9.97 12.79
CA MET A 450 -10.73 -9.01 13.05
C MET A 450 -9.36 -9.69 13.12
N LYS A 451 -9.27 -10.79 13.87
CA LYS A 451 -8.06 -11.61 13.94
C LYS A 451 -7.70 -12.14 12.55
N LYS A 452 -8.67 -12.66 11.78
CA LYS A 452 -8.44 -13.12 10.41
C LYS A 452 -7.90 -12.03 9.49
N ALA A 453 -8.40 -10.79 9.56
CA ALA A 453 -7.86 -9.67 8.78
C ALA A 453 -6.37 -9.41 9.08
N SER A 454 -5.99 -9.49 10.36
CA SER A 454 -4.58 -9.41 10.78
C SER A 454 -3.73 -10.55 10.19
N TYR A 455 -4.20 -11.81 10.19
CA TYR A 455 -3.49 -12.91 9.55
C TYR A 455 -3.48 -12.84 8.01
N ASN A 456 -4.54 -12.29 7.40
CA ASN A 456 -4.62 -12.11 5.95
C ASN A 456 -3.49 -11.21 5.44
N SER A 457 -3.08 -10.19 6.19
CA SER A 457 -1.94 -9.35 5.82
C SER A 457 -0.65 -10.15 5.60
N ILE A 458 -0.39 -11.19 6.40
CA ILE A 458 0.79 -12.06 6.21
C ILE A 458 0.55 -13.08 5.10
N ARG A 459 -0.67 -13.61 4.99
CA ARG A 459 -1.04 -14.58 3.94
C ARG A 459 -0.86 -13.98 2.54
N TYR A 460 -1.28 -12.73 2.36
CA TYR A 460 -1.32 -12.05 1.06
C TYR A 460 -0.13 -11.12 0.78
N ALA A 461 0.79 -10.97 1.72
CA ALA A 461 2.09 -10.36 1.45
C ALA A 461 2.76 -11.03 0.24
N PHE A 462 3.57 -10.31 -0.53
CA PHE A 462 4.34 -10.91 -1.63
C PHE A 462 5.65 -11.58 -1.16
N LEU A 463 5.71 -11.92 0.13
CA LEU A 463 6.82 -12.62 0.75
C LEU A 463 6.97 -14.09 0.29
N PRO A 464 8.20 -14.61 0.27
CA PRO A 464 8.45 -16.05 0.19
C PRO A 464 7.75 -16.83 1.30
N VAL A 465 7.42 -18.09 1.04
CA VAL A 465 6.68 -18.97 1.97
C VAL A 465 7.38 -19.07 3.33
N ALA A 466 8.71 -19.19 3.36
CA ALA A 466 9.47 -19.29 4.61
C ALA A 466 9.32 -18.03 5.49
N GLU A 467 9.34 -16.84 4.88
CA GLU A 467 9.15 -15.57 5.57
C GLU A 467 7.72 -15.41 6.08
N LYS A 468 6.71 -15.81 5.28
CA LYS A 468 5.32 -15.86 5.74
C LYS A 468 5.16 -16.75 6.97
N GLN A 469 5.74 -17.96 6.93
CA GLN A 469 5.68 -18.90 8.06
C GLN A 469 6.36 -18.33 9.31
N ARG A 470 7.51 -17.65 9.16
CA ARG A 470 8.20 -16.98 10.27
C ARG A 470 7.32 -15.89 10.88
N LEU A 471 6.79 -14.99 10.07
CA LEU A 471 5.93 -13.89 10.52
C LEU A 471 4.61 -14.40 11.12
N THR A 472 4.02 -15.47 10.59
CA THR A 472 2.83 -16.11 11.18
C THR A 472 3.13 -16.65 12.59
N ARG A 473 4.25 -17.34 12.81
CA ARG A 473 4.63 -17.81 14.16
C ARG A 473 4.84 -16.66 15.14
N GLN A 474 5.46 -15.57 14.69
CA GLN A 474 5.61 -14.37 15.51
C GLN A 474 4.26 -13.72 15.81
N LEU A 475 3.32 -13.73 14.84
CA LEU A 475 1.97 -13.22 15.02
C LEU A 475 1.17 -14.08 16.01
N ASP A 476 1.30 -15.41 15.95
CA ASP A 476 0.70 -16.35 16.91
C ASP A 476 1.13 -16.05 18.35
N ALA A 477 2.44 -15.88 18.57
CA ALA A 477 2.98 -15.56 19.89
C ALA A 477 2.45 -14.20 20.41
N ARG A 478 2.40 -13.19 19.53
CA ARG A 478 1.86 -11.87 19.87
C ARG A 478 0.37 -11.91 20.20
N PHE A 479 -0.42 -12.69 19.47
CA PHE A 479 -1.85 -12.87 19.78
C PHE A 479 -2.05 -13.60 21.11
N ALA A 480 -1.30 -14.67 21.38
CA ALA A 480 -1.40 -15.38 22.65
C ALA A 480 -1.12 -14.45 23.85
N ALA A 481 -0.09 -13.61 23.75
CA ALA A 481 0.25 -12.62 24.78
C ALA A 481 -0.81 -11.50 24.91
N PHE A 482 -1.34 -11.01 23.79
CA PHE A 482 -2.41 -10.03 23.76
C PHE A 482 -3.69 -10.56 24.43
N GLU A 483 -4.16 -11.74 24.01
CA GLU A 483 -5.40 -12.36 24.51
C GLU A 483 -5.30 -12.71 25.99
N ALA A 484 -4.14 -13.19 26.45
CA ALA A 484 -3.89 -13.43 27.88
C ALA A 484 -4.02 -12.15 28.71
N ARG A 485 -3.48 -11.02 28.21
CA ARG A 485 -3.55 -9.71 28.88
C ARG A 485 -4.99 -9.20 28.97
N ILE A 486 -5.72 -9.22 27.85
CA ILE A 486 -7.13 -8.79 27.82
C ILE A 486 -7.98 -9.67 28.75
N ALA A 487 -7.80 -10.99 28.71
CA ALA A 487 -8.50 -11.90 29.61
C ALA A 487 -8.21 -11.61 31.09
N GLY A 488 -6.96 -11.24 31.43
CA GLY A 488 -6.58 -10.80 32.77
C GLY A 488 -7.31 -9.53 33.20
N LEU A 489 -7.33 -8.50 32.35
CA LEU A 489 -8.03 -7.23 32.61
C LEU A 489 -9.53 -7.44 32.88
N VAL A 490 -10.18 -8.27 32.07
CA VAL A 490 -11.61 -8.58 32.23
C VAL A 490 -11.89 -9.28 33.56
N LYS A 491 -11.02 -10.21 33.99
CA LYS A 491 -11.16 -10.88 35.30
C LYS A 491 -11.01 -9.91 36.46
N THR A 492 -10.02 -9.02 36.40
CA THR A 492 -9.82 -8.00 37.45
C THR A 492 -11.03 -7.07 37.56
N GLN A 493 -11.59 -6.60 36.44
CA GLN A 493 -12.80 -5.77 36.44
C GLN A 493 -14.03 -6.48 37.00
N ALA A 494 -14.15 -7.80 36.79
CA ALA A 494 -15.25 -8.60 37.32
C ALA A 494 -15.15 -8.87 38.84
N GLY A 495 -13.95 -8.85 39.42
CA GLY A 495 -13.74 -9.03 40.87
C GLY A 495 -13.80 -7.74 41.70
N VAL A 496 -13.91 -6.58 41.05
CA VAL A 496 -14.01 -5.25 41.69
C VAL A 496 -15.48 -4.76 41.74
N LYS A 497 -16.40 -5.42 41.03
CA LYS A 497 -17.85 -5.22 41.13
C LYS A 497 -18.45 -6.20 42.13
#